data_AF-A0A1L5KYA2-F1
#
_entry.id   AF-A0A1L5KYA2-F1
#
_cell.length_a   1.000
_cell.length_b   1.000
_cell.length_c   1.000
_cell.angle_alpha   90.00
_cell.angle_beta   90.00
_cell.angle_gamma   90.00
#
_symmetry.space_group_name_H-M   'P 1'
#
loop_
_entity.id
_entity.type
_entity.pdbx_description
1 polymer ?
#
loop_
_entity_poly.entity_id
_entity_poly.type
_entity_poly.pdbx_seq_one_letter_code
_entity_poly.pdbx_strand_id
1 'polypeptide(L)'
;MDKMKLYNAMPIFVQNIGCRREGGRLAELRFGGDFKSRLADYNSRIACSRDELLDIRDRKLRKMVQFCYDEVPFYTNMFDEGGVNPASIKTADDLAALPILDKQTVRDNVELLKPKSLEQIPHITEHTSGSTGSSLIFPQSVDNVRDLWAAFWRFWNRIGIEYGTRYADFGSRTIVPPNQRKPPFWRECQPLFQIKFSAFHGNDENYMAYFKAINDY
;
A
#
# COMPACT_ATOMS: atom_id res chain seq x y z
N MET A 1 9.02 -10.32 -24.89
CA MET A 1 10.38 -9.83 -24.53
C MET A 1 10.37 -9.44 -23.07
N ASP A 2 11.29 -9.96 -22.27
CA ASP A 2 11.36 -9.69 -20.82
C ASP A 2 11.74 -8.22 -20.58
N LYS A 3 10.83 -7.44 -19.99
CA LYS A 3 10.99 -6.00 -19.72
C LYS A 3 12.24 -5.73 -18.87
N MET A 4 12.57 -6.63 -17.93
CA MET A 4 13.74 -6.47 -17.07
C MET A 4 15.04 -6.79 -17.81
N LYS A 5 15.06 -7.75 -18.75
CA LYS A 5 16.24 -7.97 -19.61
C LYS A 5 16.54 -6.74 -20.45
N LEU A 6 15.51 -6.14 -21.05
CA LEU A 6 15.68 -4.90 -21.82
C LEU A 6 16.19 -3.77 -20.92
N TYR A 7 15.53 -3.53 -19.79
CA TYR A 7 15.94 -2.49 -18.83
C TYR A 7 17.40 -2.68 -18.36
N ASN A 8 17.82 -3.90 -18.05
CA ASN A 8 19.17 -4.19 -17.57
C ASN A 8 20.26 -3.94 -18.62
N ALA A 9 19.92 -4.02 -19.91
CA ALA A 9 20.84 -3.73 -21.01
C ALA A 9 20.96 -2.23 -21.33
N MET A 10 20.06 -1.39 -20.79
CA MET A 10 20.03 0.04 -21.09
C MET A 10 21.11 0.82 -20.33
N PRO A 11 21.63 1.94 -20.88
CA PRO A 11 22.48 2.87 -20.14
C PRO A 11 21.80 3.40 -18.86
N ILE A 12 22.60 3.74 -17.84
CA ILE A 12 22.10 4.19 -16.51
C ILE A 12 21.10 5.36 -16.62
N PHE A 13 21.34 6.34 -17.50
CA PHE A 13 20.43 7.47 -17.65
C PHE A 13 19.04 7.03 -18.16
N VAL A 14 18.98 6.03 -19.04
CA VAL A 14 17.72 5.44 -19.54
C VAL A 14 17.05 4.62 -18.43
N GLN A 15 17.84 3.89 -17.63
CA GLN A 15 17.32 3.19 -16.45
C GLN A 15 16.68 4.17 -15.45
N ASN A 16 17.31 5.32 -15.20
CA ASN A 16 16.75 6.38 -14.37
C ASN A 16 15.44 6.95 -14.95
N ILE A 17 15.34 7.16 -16.27
CA ILE A 17 14.08 7.54 -16.91
C ILE A 17 13.00 6.46 -16.66
N GLY A 18 13.35 5.18 -16.78
CA GLY A 18 12.46 4.07 -16.45
C GLY A 18 11.98 4.11 -15.00
N CYS A 19 12.89 4.29 -14.04
CA CYS A 19 12.57 4.41 -12.62
C CYS A 19 11.69 5.62 -12.31
N ARG A 20 11.94 6.77 -12.95
CA ARG A 20 11.11 7.97 -12.79
C ARG A 20 9.71 7.77 -13.39
N ARG A 21 9.59 7.14 -14.57
CA ARG A 21 8.30 6.85 -15.20
C ARG A 21 7.45 5.91 -14.34
N GLU A 22 8.03 4.81 -13.88
CA GLU A 22 7.32 3.87 -13.00
C GLU A 22 7.04 4.50 -11.62
N GLY A 23 7.97 5.31 -11.11
CA GLY A 23 7.76 6.14 -9.93
C GLY A 23 6.58 7.09 -10.09
N GLY A 24 6.44 7.76 -11.24
CA GLY A 24 5.32 8.65 -11.55
C GLY A 24 3.98 7.91 -11.59
N ARG A 25 3.93 6.72 -12.22
CA ARG A 25 2.73 5.87 -12.20
C ARG A 25 2.31 5.48 -10.78
N LEU A 26 3.28 5.09 -9.94
CA LEU A 26 3.04 4.79 -8.54
C LEU A 26 2.67 6.04 -7.73
N ALA A 27 3.26 7.19 -8.02
CA ALA A 27 2.95 8.44 -7.36
C ALA A 27 1.51 8.88 -7.68
N GLU A 28 1.04 8.72 -8.91
CA GLU A 28 -0.36 8.99 -9.27
C GLU A 28 -1.33 8.05 -8.54
N LEU A 29 -0.99 6.75 -8.49
CA LEU A 29 -1.77 5.76 -7.77
C LEU A 29 -1.87 6.09 -6.27
N ARG A 30 -0.74 6.47 -5.64
CA ARG A 30 -0.61 6.65 -4.18
C ARG A 30 -1.00 8.03 -3.70
N PHE A 31 -0.63 9.05 -4.46
CA PHE A 31 -0.66 10.46 -4.07
C PHE A 31 -1.47 11.35 -5.02
N GLY A 32 -2.06 10.78 -6.08
CA GLY A 32 -2.95 11.49 -7.00
C GLY A 32 -4.36 11.69 -6.43
N GLY A 33 -5.23 12.30 -7.25
CA GLY A 33 -6.63 12.55 -6.90
C GLY A 33 -6.81 13.33 -5.59
N ASP A 34 -7.60 12.77 -4.67
CA ASP A 34 -7.97 13.36 -3.38
C ASP A 34 -6.97 13.05 -2.24
N PHE A 35 -5.79 12.52 -2.54
CA PHE A 35 -4.81 12.16 -1.51
C PHE A 35 -4.47 13.30 -0.54
N LYS A 36 -4.30 14.54 -1.03
CA LYS A 36 -3.95 15.67 -0.16
C LYS A 36 -5.05 16.00 0.85
N SER A 37 -6.32 15.92 0.45
CA SER A 37 -7.43 16.14 1.38
C SER A 37 -7.56 14.99 2.37
N ARG A 38 -7.33 13.73 1.93
CA ARG A 38 -7.23 12.58 2.84
C ARG A 38 -6.10 12.78 3.86
N LEU A 39 -4.90 13.14 3.42
CA LEU A 39 -3.78 13.39 4.34
C LEU A 39 -4.10 14.49 5.36
N ALA A 40 -4.75 15.58 4.94
CA ALA A 40 -5.21 16.63 5.85
C ALA A 40 -6.22 16.09 6.89
N ASP A 41 -7.20 15.29 6.48
CA ASP A 41 -8.14 14.61 7.38
C ASP A 41 -7.45 13.61 8.32
N TYR A 42 -6.44 12.88 7.85
CA TYR A 42 -5.67 11.99 8.73
C TYR A 42 -4.82 12.78 9.74
N ASN A 43 -4.23 13.90 9.34
CA ASN A 43 -3.46 14.78 10.22
C ASN A 43 -4.32 15.49 11.27
N SER A 44 -5.53 15.95 10.92
CA SER A 44 -6.41 16.62 11.89
C SER A 44 -6.77 15.73 13.08
N ARG A 45 -6.84 14.41 12.85
CA ARG A 45 -7.13 13.41 13.89
C ARG A 45 -6.05 13.27 14.96
N ILE A 46 -4.85 13.81 14.74
CA ILE A 46 -3.78 13.81 15.76
C ILE A 46 -4.22 14.57 17.01
N ALA A 47 -5.05 15.60 16.85
CA ALA A 47 -5.57 16.42 17.94
C ALA A 47 -6.92 15.94 18.51
N CYS A 48 -7.51 14.88 17.94
CA CYS A 48 -8.80 14.37 18.41
C CYS A 48 -8.69 13.74 19.80
N SER A 49 -9.72 13.97 20.61
CA SER A 49 -10.01 13.21 21.82
C SER A 49 -10.29 11.75 21.51
N ARG A 50 -10.26 10.91 22.55
CA ARG A 50 -10.58 9.49 22.43
C ARG A 50 -12.00 9.28 21.89
N ASP A 51 -12.98 10.04 22.36
CA ASP A 51 -14.38 9.85 21.98
C ASP A 51 -14.62 10.25 20.52
N GLU A 52 -13.97 11.31 20.03
CA GLU A 52 -13.99 11.67 18.61
C GLU A 52 -13.37 10.58 17.73
N LEU A 53 -12.25 9.99 18.16
CA LEU A 53 -11.64 8.87 17.42
C LEU A 53 -12.53 7.63 17.39
N LEU A 54 -13.23 7.34 18.49
CA LEU A 54 -14.20 6.23 18.55
C LEU A 54 -15.39 6.48 17.63
N ASP A 55 -15.97 7.69 17.63
CA ASP A 55 -17.08 8.01 16.74
C ASP A 55 -16.65 7.94 15.26
N ILE A 56 -15.46 8.44 14.91
CA ILE A 56 -14.91 8.31 13.55
C ILE A 56 -14.75 6.83 13.17
N ARG A 57 -14.18 6.00 14.05
CA ARG A 57 -14.03 4.55 13.84
C ARG A 57 -15.39 3.91 13.61
N ASP A 58 -16.35 4.15 14.50
CA ASP A 58 -17.65 3.49 14.51
C ASP A 58 -18.50 3.90 13.30
N ARG A 59 -18.38 5.16 12.84
CA ARG A 59 -18.99 5.62 11.60
C ARG A 59 -18.41 4.93 10.37
N LYS A 60 -17.08 4.73 10.32
CA LYS A 60 -16.43 3.98 9.24
C LYS A 60 -16.79 2.49 9.29
N LEU A 61 -16.87 1.91 10.48
CA LEU A 61 -17.28 0.53 10.70
C LEU A 61 -18.68 0.27 10.15
N ARG A 62 -19.67 1.09 10.53
CA ARG A 62 -21.05 0.95 10.03
C ARG A 62 -21.12 0.99 8.50
N LYS A 63 -20.39 1.90 7.87
CA LYS A 63 -20.31 1.97 6.40
C LYS A 63 -19.70 0.71 5.79
N MET A 64 -18.64 0.19 6.39
CA MET A 64 -17.97 -1.03 5.93
C MET A 64 -18.86 -2.25 6.08
N VAL A 65 -19.52 -2.43 7.23
CA VAL A 65 -20.44 -3.54 7.49
C VAL A 65 -21.60 -3.51 6.50
N GLN A 66 -22.21 -2.34 6.29
CA GLN A 66 -23.29 -2.19 5.33
C GLN A 66 -22.83 -2.53 3.91
N PHE A 67 -21.67 -2.02 3.49
CA PHE A 67 -21.08 -2.35 2.19
C PHE A 67 -20.82 -3.86 2.05
N CYS A 68 -20.27 -4.52 3.07
CA CYS A 68 -20.05 -5.96 3.06
C CYS A 68 -21.36 -6.73 2.86
N TYR A 69 -22.41 -6.38 3.59
CA TYR A 69 -23.71 -7.05 3.46
C TYR A 69 -24.37 -6.82 2.09
N ASP A 70 -24.34 -5.59 1.57
CA ASP A 70 -25.02 -5.24 0.32
C ASP A 70 -24.27 -5.79 -0.91
N GLU A 71 -22.95 -5.64 -0.93
CA GLU A 71 -22.13 -5.83 -2.14
C GLU A 71 -21.38 -7.15 -2.17
N VAL A 72 -21.08 -7.79 -1.04
CA VAL A 72 -20.17 -8.96 -1.01
C VAL A 72 -20.96 -10.25 -0.70
N PRO A 73 -21.17 -11.14 -1.70
CA PRO A 73 -22.00 -12.34 -1.53
C PRO A 73 -21.64 -13.21 -0.33
N PHE A 74 -20.35 -13.37 -0.04
CA PHE A 74 -19.89 -14.13 1.13
C PHE A 74 -20.45 -13.56 2.44
N TYR A 75 -20.39 -12.23 2.61
CA TYR A 75 -20.88 -11.60 3.83
C TYR A 75 -22.40 -11.55 3.86
N THR A 76 -23.09 -11.32 2.74
CA THR A 76 -24.57 -11.44 2.70
C THR A 76 -25.02 -12.79 3.27
N ASN A 77 -24.45 -13.89 2.77
CA ASN A 77 -24.79 -15.24 3.26
C ASN A 77 -24.44 -15.43 4.74
N MET A 78 -23.25 -14.96 5.17
CA MET A 78 -22.82 -15.06 6.56
C MET A 78 -23.77 -14.34 7.54
N PHE A 79 -24.24 -13.14 7.19
CA PHE A 79 -25.19 -12.38 8.00
C PHE A 79 -26.58 -13.06 8.03
N ASP A 80 -27.07 -13.51 6.87
CA ASP A 80 -28.38 -14.15 6.73
C ASP A 80 -28.45 -15.49 7.48
N GLU A 81 -27.44 -16.36 7.29
CA GLU A 81 -27.34 -17.66 7.98
C GLU A 81 -27.13 -17.51 9.48
N GLY A 82 -26.38 -16.48 9.90
CA GLY A 82 -26.17 -16.15 11.31
C GLY A 82 -27.37 -15.46 11.97
N GLY A 83 -28.39 -15.05 11.20
CA GLY A 83 -29.52 -14.26 11.69
C GLY A 83 -29.09 -12.90 12.26
N VAL A 84 -27.97 -12.35 11.80
CA VAL A 84 -27.40 -11.09 12.29
C VAL A 84 -27.86 -9.95 11.39
N ASN A 85 -28.55 -8.96 11.95
CA ASN A 85 -28.88 -7.74 11.21
C ASN A 85 -27.63 -6.86 11.11
N PRO A 86 -27.13 -6.49 9.91
CA PRO A 86 -25.95 -5.62 9.77
C PRO A 86 -26.10 -4.26 10.48
N ALA A 87 -27.32 -3.72 10.56
CA ALA A 87 -27.60 -2.47 11.27
C ALA A 87 -27.47 -2.55 12.80
N SER A 88 -27.36 -3.76 13.35
CA SER A 88 -27.09 -3.99 14.77
C SER A 88 -25.63 -3.73 15.14
N ILE A 89 -24.70 -3.79 14.18
CA ILE A 89 -23.27 -3.54 14.40
C ILE A 89 -23.02 -2.03 14.41
N LYS A 90 -22.99 -1.42 15.60
CA LYS A 90 -22.87 0.04 15.76
C LYS A 90 -21.47 0.48 16.15
N THR A 91 -20.78 -0.35 16.93
CA THR A 91 -19.47 -0.11 17.54
C THR A 91 -18.56 -1.31 17.34
N ALA A 92 -17.26 -1.16 17.64
CA ALA A 92 -16.32 -2.26 17.56
C ALA A 92 -16.67 -3.44 18.50
N ASP A 93 -17.36 -3.20 19.61
CA ASP A 93 -17.72 -4.27 20.56
C ASP A 93 -18.77 -5.22 19.99
N ASP A 94 -19.62 -4.71 19.09
CA ASP A 94 -20.66 -5.51 18.41
C ASP A 94 -20.06 -6.52 17.42
N LEU A 95 -18.79 -6.35 17.02
CA LEU A 95 -18.09 -7.30 16.14
C LEU A 95 -17.93 -8.69 16.76
N ALA A 96 -18.03 -8.81 18.09
CA ALA A 96 -17.99 -10.09 18.78
C ALA A 96 -19.15 -11.03 18.39
N ALA A 97 -20.22 -10.49 17.80
CA ALA A 97 -21.33 -11.29 17.28
C ALA A 97 -21.01 -11.96 15.92
N LEU A 98 -19.92 -11.56 15.25
CA LEU A 98 -19.54 -12.08 13.93
C LEU A 98 -18.51 -13.21 14.06
N PRO A 99 -18.57 -14.24 13.21
CA PRO A 99 -17.56 -15.29 13.20
C PRO A 99 -16.20 -14.74 12.75
N ILE A 100 -15.13 -15.37 13.24
CA ILE A 100 -13.77 -15.03 12.81
C ILE A 100 -13.55 -15.60 11.41
N LEU A 101 -13.09 -14.74 10.50
CA LEU A 101 -12.72 -15.13 9.14
C LEU A 101 -11.26 -15.61 9.10
N ASP A 102 -11.05 -16.89 8.81
CA ASP A 102 -9.71 -17.46 8.69
C ASP A 102 -9.18 -17.46 7.23
N LYS A 103 -7.87 -17.72 7.11
CA LYS A 103 -7.18 -17.70 5.82
C LYS A 103 -7.67 -18.77 4.84
N GLN A 104 -8.08 -19.93 5.35
CA GLN A 104 -8.55 -21.03 4.53
C GLN A 104 -9.94 -20.72 3.98
N THR A 105 -10.84 -20.19 4.81
CA THR A 105 -12.15 -19.69 4.37
C THR A 105 -12.00 -18.65 3.26
N VAL A 106 -11.06 -17.70 3.41
CA VAL A 106 -10.80 -16.71 2.36
C VAL A 106 -10.37 -17.34 1.04
N ARG A 107 -9.49 -18.36 1.08
CA ARG A 107 -9.02 -19.06 -0.12
C ARG A 107 -10.13 -19.82 -0.83
N ASP A 108 -10.98 -20.46 -0.06
CA ASP A 108 -12.06 -21.30 -0.61
C ASP A 108 -13.21 -20.44 -1.17
N ASN A 109 -13.27 -19.15 -0.80
CA ASN A 109 -14.36 -18.25 -1.15
C ASN A 109 -13.92 -16.97 -1.88
N VAL A 110 -12.75 -16.97 -2.55
CA VAL A 110 -12.18 -15.76 -3.19
C VAL A 110 -13.18 -15.06 -4.12
N GLU A 111 -13.93 -15.80 -4.92
CA GLU A 111 -14.91 -15.22 -5.85
C GLU A 111 -16.12 -14.62 -5.12
N LEU A 112 -16.59 -15.25 -4.04
CA LEU A 112 -17.70 -14.75 -3.23
C LEU A 112 -17.31 -13.54 -2.36
N LEU A 113 -16.02 -13.36 -2.09
CA LEU A 113 -15.47 -12.23 -1.33
C LEU A 113 -15.27 -10.98 -2.19
N LYS A 114 -15.48 -11.06 -3.50
CA LYS A 114 -15.45 -9.88 -4.38
C LYS A 114 -16.78 -9.14 -4.29
N PRO A 115 -16.76 -7.80 -4.18
CA PRO A 115 -17.98 -7.02 -4.29
C PRO A 115 -18.58 -7.18 -5.70
N LYS A 116 -19.91 -7.25 -5.79
CA LYS A 116 -20.65 -7.31 -7.07
C LYS A 116 -20.25 -6.15 -7.98
N SER A 117 -19.98 -4.98 -7.39
CA SER A 117 -19.58 -3.78 -8.11
C SER A 117 -18.06 -3.66 -8.42
N LEU A 118 -17.27 -4.74 -8.30
CA LEU A 118 -15.81 -4.66 -8.39
C LEU A 118 -15.31 -4.01 -9.69
N GLU A 119 -15.93 -4.33 -10.82
CA GLU A 119 -15.55 -3.81 -12.13
C GLU A 119 -15.77 -2.30 -12.29
N GLN A 120 -16.64 -1.69 -11.47
CA GLN A 120 -16.84 -0.23 -11.46
C GLN A 120 -15.93 0.49 -10.46
N ILE A 121 -15.21 -0.24 -9.61
CA ILE A 121 -14.30 0.32 -8.62
C ILE A 121 -12.88 0.32 -9.20
N PRO A 122 -12.22 1.47 -9.38
CA PRO A 122 -10.81 1.50 -9.77
C PRO A 122 -9.97 0.73 -8.75
N HIS A 123 -9.26 -0.30 -9.21
CA HIS A 123 -8.49 -1.19 -8.34
C HIS A 123 -7.21 -1.68 -9.01
N ILE A 124 -6.31 -2.20 -8.17
CA ILE A 124 -5.10 -2.92 -8.58
C ILE A 124 -5.14 -4.34 -8.02
N THR A 125 -4.38 -5.25 -8.61
CA THR A 125 -4.17 -6.59 -8.07
C THR A 125 -2.96 -6.60 -7.14
N GLU A 126 -3.17 -7.02 -5.90
CA GLU A 126 -2.11 -7.18 -4.90
C GLU A 126 -1.93 -8.64 -4.50
N HIS A 127 -0.82 -8.92 -3.81
CA HIS A 127 -0.50 -10.26 -3.32
C HIS A 127 0.19 -10.21 -1.97
N THR A 128 -0.10 -11.19 -1.11
CA THR A 128 0.64 -11.38 0.14
C THR A 128 2.02 -11.98 -0.10
N SER A 129 2.97 -11.77 0.82
CA SER A 129 4.32 -12.34 0.71
C SER A 129 4.40 -13.88 0.80
N GLY A 130 3.30 -14.56 1.15
CA GLY A 130 3.19 -16.02 1.01
C GLY A 130 4.08 -16.85 1.93
N SER A 131 4.40 -16.37 3.14
CA SER A 131 5.28 -17.08 4.10
C SER A 131 4.85 -18.52 4.45
N THR A 132 3.57 -18.84 4.30
CA THR A 132 2.99 -20.17 4.57
C THR A 132 2.70 -20.98 3.29
N GLY A 133 3.41 -20.71 2.18
CA GLY A 133 3.40 -21.54 0.97
C GLY A 133 2.39 -21.18 -0.13
N SER A 134 1.41 -20.31 0.13
CA SER A 134 0.54 -19.77 -0.93
C SER A 134 0.07 -18.35 -0.63
N SER A 135 0.38 -17.45 -1.57
CA SER A 135 -0.04 -16.05 -1.53
C SER A 135 -1.53 -15.93 -1.80
N LEU A 136 -2.23 -15.08 -1.04
CA LEU A 136 -3.53 -14.56 -1.45
C LEU A 136 -3.34 -13.49 -2.51
N ILE A 137 -4.13 -13.56 -3.58
CA ILE A 137 -4.22 -12.54 -4.63
C ILE A 137 -5.58 -11.88 -4.48
N PHE A 138 -5.62 -10.55 -4.36
CA PHE A 138 -6.87 -9.83 -4.10
C PHE A 138 -6.87 -8.45 -4.75
N PRO A 139 -8.04 -7.91 -5.11
CA PRO A 139 -8.15 -6.54 -5.58
C PRO A 139 -8.00 -5.57 -4.40
N GLN A 140 -7.27 -4.47 -4.61
CA GLN A 140 -7.19 -3.34 -3.70
C GLN A 140 -7.67 -2.09 -4.44
N SER A 141 -8.69 -1.40 -3.91
CA SER A 141 -9.18 -0.17 -4.53
C SER A 141 -8.13 0.94 -4.49
N VAL A 142 -8.13 1.81 -5.50
CA VAL A 142 -7.26 3.00 -5.55
C VAL A 142 -7.47 3.88 -4.33
N ASP A 143 -8.72 4.04 -3.90
CA ASP A 143 -9.08 4.77 -2.68
C ASP A 143 -8.44 4.17 -1.43
N ASN A 144 -8.42 2.84 -1.29
CA ASN A 144 -7.76 2.18 -0.17
C ASN A 144 -6.24 2.37 -0.22
N VAL A 145 -5.62 2.32 -1.41
CA VAL A 145 -4.19 2.63 -1.57
C VAL A 145 -3.90 4.05 -1.07
N ARG A 146 -4.71 5.04 -1.45
CA ARG A 146 -4.53 6.44 -1.02
C ARG A 146 -4.75 6.61 0.48
N ASP A 147 -5.77 5.97 1.07
CA ASP A 147 -5.99 5.98 2.52
C ASP A 147 -4.82 5.37 3.29
N LEU A 148 -4.26 4.25 2.80
CA LEU A 148 -3.09 3.61 3.39
C LEU A 148 -1.89 4.57 3.41
N TRP A 149 -1.61 5.23 2.28
CA TRP A 149 -0.51 6.19 2.21
C TRP A 149 -0.76 7.45 3.03
N ALA A 150 -2.02 7.92 3.15
CA ALA A 150 -2.36 9.03 4.01
C ALA A 150 -2.14 8.68 5.50
N ALA A 151 -2.48 7.46 5.92
CA ALA A 151 -2.22 6.97 7.26
C ALA A 151 -0.71 6.85 7.57
N PHE A 152 0.10 6.39 6.61
CA PHE A 152 1.56 6.35 6.73
C PHE A 152 2.18 7.75 6.82
N TRP A 153 1.79 8.66 5.94
CA TRP A 153 2.30 10.04 5.99
C TRP A 153 1.88 10.76 7.27
N ARG A 154 0.68 10.52 7.80
CA ARG A 154 0.30 11.02 9.13
C ARG A 154 1.23 10.50 10.23
N PHE A 155 1.60 9.22 10.19
CA PHE A 155 2.58 8.67 11.15
C PHE A 155 3.93 9.38 11.04
N TRP A 156 4.44 9.58 9.83
CA TRP A 156 5.69 10.31 9.59
C TRP A 156 5.62 11.79 10.01
N ASN A 157 4.52 12.49 9.70
CA ASN A 157 4.31 13.87 10.12
C ASN A 157 4.38 14.01 11.65
N ARG A 158 3.84 13.02 12.39
CA ARG A 158 3.87 13.02 13.87
C ARG A 158 5.28 12.95 14.44
N ILE A 159 6.24 12.42 13.70
CA ILE A 159 7.65 12.34 14.11
C ILE A 159 8.54 13.38 13.39
N GLY A 160 7.93 14.40 12.77
CA GLY A 160 8.64 15.51 12.13
C GLY A 160 9.12 15.24 10.70
N ILE A 161 8.64 14.17 10.05
CA ILE A 161 8.94 13.87 8.64
C ILE A 161 7.76 14.31 7.79
N GLU A 162 7.92 15.42 7.06
CA GLU A 162 6.86 16.02 6.27
C GLU A 162 6.65 15.34 4.92
N TYR A 163 5.43 15.41 4.38
CA TYR A 163 5.13 14.96 3.03
C TYR A 163 6.07 15.58 2.00
N GLY A 164 6.73 14.72 1.21
CA GLY A 164 7.73 15.15 0.23
C GLY A 164 9.18 15.11 0.72
N THR A 165 9.40 14.79 2.00
CA THR A 165 10.74 14.55 2.54
C THR A 165 11.41 13.44 1.72
N ARG A 166 12.59 13.76 1.18
CA ARG A 166 13.40 12.84 0.40
C ARG A 166 14.02 11.79 1.31
N TYR A 167 14.13 10.56 0.81
CA TYR A 167 14.75 9.49 1.58
C TYR A 167 15.49 8.46 0.71
N ALA A 168 16.45 7.82 1.33
CA ALA A 168 17.17 6.68 0.78
C ALA A 168 16.39 5.39 1.04
N ASP A 169 16.06 4.65 -0.02
CA ASP A 169 15.35 3.38 0.04
C ASP A 169 16.32 2.21 -0.19
N PHE A 170 16.49 1.39 0.84
CA PHE A 170 17.27 0.15 0.82
C PHE A 170 16.35 -1.06 0.65
N GLY A 171 15.70 -1.13 -0.51
CA GLY A 171 14.71 -2.16 -0.81
C GLY A 171 15.30 -3.45 -1.39
N SER A 172 14.49 -4.52 -1.35
CA SER A 172 14.79 -5.82 -1.97
C SER A 172 14.49 -5.88 -3.47
N ARG A 173 14.02 -4.78 -4.08
CA ARG A 173 13.73 -4.73 -5.52
C ARG A 173 15.02 -4.62 -6.34
N THR A 174 15.18 -5.51 -7.31
CA THR A 174 16.31 -5.48 -8.25
C THR A 174 16.16 -4.35 -9.27
N ILE A 175 16.55 -3.15 -8.87
CA ILE A 175 16.54 -1.93 -9.70
C ILE A 175 17.89 -1.65 -10.39
N VAL A 176 18.96 -2.31 -9.93
CA VAL A 176 20.30 -2.24 -10.50
C VAL A 176 20.62 -3.63 -11.06
N PRO A 177 21.16 -3.73 -12.29
CA PRO A 177 21.54 -5.01 -12.87
C PRO A 177 22.50 -5.78 -11.95
N PRO A 178 22.25 -7.07 -11.65
CA PRO A 178 23.10 -7.85 -10.73
C PRO A 178 24.56 -8.02 -11.17
N ASN A 179 24.83 -7.81 -12.46
CA ASN A 179 26.14 -7.88 -13.06
C ASN A 179 26.89 -6.54 -13.06
N GLN A 180 26.29 -5.44 -12.57
CA GLN A 180 26.98 -4.15 -12.46
C GLN A 180 28.11 -4.26 -11.43
N ARG A 181 29.31 -3.76 -11.77
CA ARG A 181 30.50 -3.86 -10.92
C ARG A 181 31.03 -2.53 -10.40
N LYS A 182 30.52 -1.42 -10.93
CA LYS A 182 30.92 -0.05 -10.55
C LYS A 182 29.70 0.79 -10.20
N PRO A 183 29.84 1.80 -9.32
CA PRO A 183 28.76 2.73 -9.02
C PRO A 183 28.34 3.51 -10.29
N PRO A 184 27.11 4.07 -10.34
CA PRO A 184 26.12 4.15 -9.26
C PRO A 184 25.29 2.86 -9.11
N PHE A 185 25.26 2.29 -7.89
CA PHE A 185 24.37 1.18 -7.53
C PHE A 185 23.04 1.68 -6.93
N TRP A 186 22.55 2.80 -7.44
CA TRP A 186 21.27 3.40 -7.09
C TRP A 186 20.57 3.95 -8.32
N ARG A 187 19.25 4.13 -8.23
CA ARG A 187 18.42 4.78 -9.26
C ARG A 187 17.53 5.83 -8.63
N GLU A 188 17.33 6.91 -9.35
CA GLU A 188 16.48 8.00 -8.88
C GLU A 188 15.01 7.72 -9.17
N CYS A 189 14.18 7.89 -8.14
CA CYS A 189 12.74 7.75 -8.20
C CYS A 189 12.08 8.98 -7.55
N GLN A 190 12.44 10.15 -8.06
CA GLN A 190 12.01 11.47 -7.55
C GLN A 190 10.49 11.63 -7.37
N PRO A 191 9.60 11.08 -8.23
CA PRO A 191 8.15 11.20 -8.00
C PRO A 191 7.65 10.54 -6.70
N LEU A 192 8.44 9.62 -6.13
CA LEU A 192 8.18 9.01 -4.83
C LEU A 192 9.10 9.54 -3.72
N PHE A 193 9.82 10.63 -3.98
CA PHE A 193 10.80 11.24 -3.07
C PHE A 193 11.96 10.30 -2.69
N GLN A 194 12.28 9.36 -3.58
CA GLN A 194 13.23 8.28 -3.30
C GLN A 194 14.49 8.35 -4.17
N ILE A 195 15.62 8.10 -3.55
CA ILE A 195 16.79 7.49 -4.19
C ILE A 195 16.85 6.03 -3.74
N LYS A 196 16.81 5.10 -4.70
CA LYS A 196 16.74 3.67 -4.41
C LYS A 196 18.12 3.06 -4.51
N PHE A 197 18.63 2.50 -3.43
CA PHE A 197 19.91 1.80 -3.37
C PHE A 197 19.73 0.29 -3.53
N SER A 198 20.65 -0.35 -4.23
CA SER A 198 20.64 -1.80 -4.35
C SER A 198 21.19 -2.46 -3.09
N ALA A 199 20.34 -3.18 -2.35
CA ALA A 199 20.78 -4.01 -1.23
C ALA A 199 21.72 -5.14 -1.67
N PHE A 200 21.59 -5.64 -2.91
CA PHE A 200 22.41 -6.73 -3.46
C PHE A 200 23.86 -6.35 -3.79
N HIS A 201 24.16 -5.06 -3.83
CA HIS A 201 25.52 -4.55 -4.04
C HIS A 201 26.11 -3.94 -2.76
N GLY A 202 25.44 -4.09 -1.60
CA GLY A 202 25.92 -3.64 -0.31
C GLY A 202 27.09 -4.49 0.18
N ASN A 203 28.28 -3.90 0.22
CA ASN A 203 29.49 -4.46 0.82
C ASN A 203 30.39 -3.30 1.32
N ASP A 204 31.41 -3.62 2.12
CA ASP A 204 32.29 -2.63 2.75
C ASP A 204 32.95 -1.68 1.75
N GLU A 205 33.28 -2.17 0.55
CA GLU A 205 33.89 -1.37 -0.52
C GLU A 205 32.90 -0.35 -1.10
N ASN A 206 31.62 -0.71 -1.20
CA ASN A 206 30.58 0.10 -1.86
C ASN A 206 29.87 1.07 -0.91
N TYR A 207 29.85 0.81 0.41
CA TYR A 207 29.10 1.67 1.35
C TYR A 207 29.58 3.12 1.37
N MET A 208 30.88 3.36 1.15
CA MET A 208 31.39 4.74 1.04
C MET A 208 30.79 5.47 -0.17
N ALA A 209 30.53 4.78 -1.29
CA ALA A 209 29.85 5.37 -2.43
C ALA A 209 28.38 5.68 -2.13
N TYR A 210 27.72 4.85 -1.31
CA TYR A 210 26.33 5.07 -0.88
C TYR A 210 26.24 6.27 0.05
N PHE A 211 27.14 6.36 1.04
CA PHE A 211 27.23 7.49 1.95
C PHE A 211 27.40 8.82 1.21
N LYS A 212 28.34 8.88 0.24
CA LYS A 212 28.53 10.06 -0.61
C LYS A 212 27.25 10.42 -1.38
N ALA A 213 26.64 9.43 -2.03
CA ALA A 213 25.41 9.65 -2.79
C ALA A 213 24.23 10.12 -1.94
N ILE A 214 24.14 9.72 -0.67
CA ILE A 214 23.12 10.19 0.27
C ILE A 214 23.38 11.64 0.69
N ASN A 215 24.63 12.00 0.98
CA ASN A 215 24.98 13.38 1.35
C ASN A 215 24.80 14.37 0.20
N ASP A 216 24.92 13.92 -1.03
CA ASP A 216 24.77 14.75 -2.24
C ASP A 216 23.30 14.93 -2.70
N TYR A 217 22.33 14.21 -2.10
CA TYR A 217 20.94 14.07 -2.57
C TYR A 217 19.91 14.90 -1.79
#